data_AF-A0A0B3AVV6-F1
#
_entry.id   AF-A0A0B3AVV6-F1
#
_cell.length_a   1.000
_cell.length_b   1.000
_cell.length_c   1.000
_cell.angle_alpha   90.00
_cell.angle_beta   90.00
_cell.angle_gamma   90.00
#
_symmetry.space_group_name_H-M   'P 1'
#
loop_
_entity.id
_entity.type
_entity.pdbx_description
1 polymer ?
#
loop_
_entity_poly.entity_id
_entity_poly.type
_entity_poly.pdbx_seq_one_letter_code
_entity_poly.pdbx_strand_id
1 'polypeptide(L)'
;MTYHYSTKDFSKQSMARAVGIALPVSVKHSVEVCNYIRNRNVADAKRMLDRVITEKQAVPYRRFHHGLAHKTGIGPGRFPVNTSKEIKKLLESVEANAQFQGLSTANLVITSAVVQKAPVTWHYGRQRRRKMKRATIEIIAKESKAEQKKGKKGGKQKKAAPEAKEQKAADTAHHVHEHASSPKQEHKEQDKEQRKEAQS
;
A
#
# COMPACT_ATOMS: atom_id res chain seq x y z
N MET A 1 -7.22 -5.56 34.26
CA MET A 1 -5.76 -5.62 34.04
C MET A 1 -5.31 -4.35 33.34
N THR A 2 -4.44 -3.55 33.96
CA THR A 2 -3.88 -2.33 33.35
C THR A 2 -2.64 -2.67 32.54
N TYR A 3 -2.56 -2.24 31.28
CA TYR A 3 -1.37 -2.40 30.44
C TYR A 3 -0.42 -1.22 30.64
N HIS A 4 0.86 -1.51 30.89
CA HIS A 4 1.91 -0.50 31.00
C HIS A 4 2.60 -0.30 29.65
N TYR A 5 2.52 0.92 29.13
CA TYR A 5 3.12 1.29 27.85
C TYR A 5 4.64 1.38 27.96
N SER A 6 5.32 1.03 26.87
CA SER A 6 6.79 1.14 26.78
C SER A 6 7.27 2.59 26.78
N THR A 7 6.44 3.50 26.27
CA THR A 7 6.77 4.92 26.15
C THR A 7 6.40 5.64 27.46
N LYS A 8 7.40 6.27 28.09
CA LYS A 8 7.21 7.01 29.36
C LYS A 8 6.65 8.42 29.16
N ASP A 9 7.08 9.11 28.11
CA ASP A 9 6.76 10.52 27.87
C ASP A 9 5.44 10.70 27.10
N PHE A 10 4.34 10.26 27.71
CA PHE A 10 3.01 10.33 27.08
C PHE A 10 2.27 11.61 27.49
N SER A 11 1.96 12.45 26.50
CA SER A 11 1.11 13.64 26.68
C SER A 11 -0.27 13.45 26.06
N LYS A 12 -1.32 13.43 26.90
CA LYS A 12 -2.72 13.31 26.47
C LYS A 12 -3.18 14.43 25.53
N GLN A 13 -2.53 15.59 25.57
CA GLN A 13 -2.91 16.76 24.78
C GLN A 13 -2.41 16.69 23.33
N SER A 14 -1.45 15.80 23.03
CA SER A 14 -0.82 15.75 21.71
C SER A 14 -0.65 14.35 21.15
N MET A 15 -0.93 13.32 21.95
CA MET A 15 -0.71 11.93 21.58
C MET A 15 -1.94 11.07 21.84
N ALA A 16 -2.29 10.25 20.85
CA ALA A 16 -3.24 9.16 20.97
C ALA A 16 -2.51 7.83 21.01
N ARG A 17 -3.04 6.87 21.77
CA ARG A 17 -2.46 5.53 21.89
C ARG A 17 -3.53 4.45 21.88
N ALA A 18 -3.16 3.27 21.40
CA ALA A 18 -3.96 2.06 21.51
C ALA A 18 -3.04 0.84 21.69
N VAL A 19 -3.58 -0.19 22.32
CA VAL A 19 -2.88 -1.47 22.51
C VAL A 19 -3.80 -2.62 22.14
N GLY A 20 -3.30 -3.54 21.30
CA GLY A 20 -3.93 -4.83 21.05
C GLY A 20 -3.25 -5.90 21.89
N ILE A 21 -3.95 -6.43 22.89
CA ILE A 21 -3.40 -7.43 23.83
C ILE A 21 -3.63 -8.84 23.29
N ALA A 22 -2.57 -9.64 23.26
CA ALA A 22 -2.62 -11.05 22.86
C ALA A 22 -3.33 -11.28 21.51
N LEU A 23 -3.04 -10.46 20.50
CA LEU A 23 -3.58 -10.61 19.15
C LEU A 23 -3.10 -11.93 18.51
N PRO A 24 -3.93 -12.62 17.69
CA PRO A 24 -3.60 -13.89 17.04
C PRO A 24 -2.68 -13.71 15.82
N VAL A 25 -1.52 -13.08 16.04
CA VAL A 25 -0.56 -12.70 15.00
C VAL A 25 0.86 -13.14 15.36
N SER A 26 1.71 -13.28 14.36
CA SER A 26 3.11 -13.62 14.58
C SER A 26 3.90 -12.40 15.00
N VAL A 27 4.63 -12.50 16.12
CA VAL A 27 5.57 -11.47 16.59
C VAL A 27 6.55 -11.04 15.47
N LYS A 28 7.12 -11.99 14.73
CA LYS A 28 8.11 -11.70 13.67
C LYS A 28 7.52 -10.83 12.56
N HIS A 29 6.34 -11.19 12.06
CA HIS A 29 5.65 -10.41 11.04
C HIS A 29 5.22 -9.05 11.58
N SER A 30 4.69 -9.01 12.80
CA SER A 30 4.26 -7.77 13.45
C SER A 30 5.41 -6.78 13.61
N VAL A 31 6.61 -7.23 13.97
CA VAL A 31 7.79 -6.36 14.09
C VAL A 31 8.13 -5.70 12.75
N GLU A 32 8.15 -6.46 11.66
CA GLU A 32 8.47 -5.90 10.33
C GLU A 32 7.38 -4.94 9.84
N VAL A 33 6.10 -5.27 10.04
CA VAL A 33 4.99 -4.38 9.67
C VAL A 33 5.00 -3.10 10.53
N CYS A 34 5.23 -3.19 11.83
CA CYS A 34 5.32 -2.03 12.71
C CYS A 34 6.51 -1.13 12.33
N ASN A 35 7.66 -1.72 11.99
CA ASN A 35 8.80 -0.96 11.48
C ASN A 35 8.49 -0.25 10.16
N TYR A 36 7.68 -0.87 9.30
CA TYR A 36 7.34 -0.34 7.99
C TYR A 36 6.39 0.86 8.03
N ILE A 37 5.47 0.89 9.00
CA ILE A 37 4.50 1.98 9.20
C ILE A 37 5.00 3.09 10.14
N ARG A 38 6.09 2.85 10.90
CA ARG A 38 6.64 3.84 11.83
C ARG A 38 7.02 5.13 11.09
N ASN A 39 6.79 6.28 11.73
CA ASN A 39 7.04 7.63 11.20
C ASN A 39 6.21 8.00 9.97
N ARG A 40 5.07 7.33 9.74
CA ARG A 40 4.12 7.68 8.69
C ARG A 40 2.87 8.31 9.27
N ASN A 41 2.17 9.08 8.45
CA ASN A 41 0.81 9.50 8.76
C ASN A 41 -0.09 8.26 8.90
N VAL A 42 -0.99 8.26 9.88
CA VAL A 42 -1.95 7.17 10.11
C VAL A 42 -2.80 6.89 8.86
N ALA A 43 -3.22 7.93 8.14
CA ALA A 43 -3.99 7.78 6.90
C ALA A 43 -3.20 7.03 5.81
N ASP A 44 -1.93 7.39 5.62
CA ASP A 44 -1.05 6.73 4.65
C ASP A 44 -0.73 5.29 5.08
N ALA A 45 -0.50 5.08 6.37
CA ALA A 45 -0.26 3.74 6.92
C ALA A 45 -1.44 2.81 6.66
N LYS A 46 -2.69 3.25 6.87
CA LYS A 46 -3.91 2.47 6.53
C LYS A 46 -3.92 2.09 5.05
N ARG A 47 -3.70 3.05 4.15
CA ARG A 47 -3.65 2.81 2.69
C ARG A 47 -2.56 1.83 2.30
N MET A 48 -1.40 1.91 2.93
CA MET A 48 -0.30 0.98 2.70
C MET A 48 -0.65 -0.44 3.16
N LEU A 49 -1.26 -0.58 4.35
CA LEU A 49 -1.71 -1.88 4.85
C LEU A 49 -2.78 -2.51 3.95
N ASP A 50 -3.69 -1.72 3.38
CA ASP A 50 -4.67 -2.22 2.40
C ASP A 50 -4.01 -2.79 1.13
N ARG A 51 -2.92 -2.16 0.67
CA ARG A 51 -2.11 -2.70 -0.44
C ARG A 51 -1.37 -3.97 -0.07
N VAL A 52 -0.95 -4.12 1.19
CA VAL A 52 -0.33 -5.37 1.69
C VAL A 52 -1.38 -6.48 1.79
N ILE A 53 -2.60 -6.16 2.25
CA ILE A 53 -3.73 -7.10 2.35
C ILE A 53 -4.15 -7.61 0.97
N THR A 54 -4.11 -6.74 -0.03
CA THR A 54 -4.38 -7.09 -1.45
C THR A 54 -3.14 -7.60 -2.19
N GLU A 55 -2.04 -7.84 -1.48
CA GLU A 55 -0.77 -8.37 -2.01
C GLU A 55 -0.12 -7.54 -3.13
N LYS A 56 -0.52 -6.27 -3.27
CA LYS A 56 0.04 -5.33 -4.26
C LYS A 56 1.36 -4.71 -3.81
N GLN A 57 1.58 -4.62 -2.49
CA GLN A 57 2.77 -4.00 -1.92
C GLN A 57 3.40 -4.90 -0.87
N ALA A 58 4.67 -5.28 -1.08
CA ALA A 58 5.39 -6.14 -0.15
C ALA A 58 5.92 -5.34 1.05
N VAL A 59 5.93 -5.97 2.21
CA VAL A 59 6.58 -5.43 3.42
C VAL A 59 8.04 -5.87 3.40
N PRO A 60 9.01 -4.94 3.54
CA PRO A 60 10.43 -5.28 3.70
C PRO A 60 10.66 -6.03 5.01
N TYR A 61 11.42 -7.13 4.96
CA TYR A 61 11.85 -7.87 6.14
C TYR A 61 13.32 -7.53 6.42
N ARG A 62 13.59 -6.84 7.52
CA ARG A 62 14.95 -6.38 7.86
C ARG A 62 15.62 -7.29 8.88
N ARG A 63 14.89 -7.75 9.89
CA ARG A 63 15.42 -8.62 10.95
C ARG A 63 15.15 -10.07 10.64
N PHE A 64 13.90 -10.43 10.34
CA PHE A 64 13.48 -11.83 10.19
C PHE A 64 13.48 -12.29 8.73
N HIS A 65 14.63 -12.18 8.06
CA HIS A 65 14.74 -12.27 6.60
C HIS A 65 15.38 -13.55 6.05
N HIS A 66 15.87 -14.45 6.92
CA HIS A 66 16.48 -15.71 6.51
C HIS A 66 15.50 -16.60 5.71
N GLY A 67 15.93 -17.04 4.53
CA GLY A 67 15.15 -17.92 3.64
C GLY A 67 13.96 -17.24 2.94
N LEU A 68 13.95 -15.91 2.85
CA LEU A 68 12.92 -15.17 2.12
C LEU A 68 13.34 -14.87 0.69
N ALA A 69 12.40 -15.04 -0.23
CA ALA A 69 12.57 -14.59 -1.61
C ALA A 69 12.65 -13.05 -1.67
N HIS A 70 13.49 -12.55 -2.58
CA HIS A 70 13.59 -11.13 -2.85
C HIS A 70 12.38 -10.64 -3.66
N LYS A 71 11.99 -9.39 -3.41
CA LYS A 71 10.98 -8.63 -4.14
C LYS A 71 11.66 -7.45 -4.81
N THR A 72 11.23 -7.15 -6.03
CA THR A 72 11.80 -6.10 -6.86
C THR A 72 11.86 -4.77 -6.11
N GLY A 73 13.04 -4.16 -6.06
CA GLY A 73 13.28 -2.84 -5.44
C GLY A 73 13.32 -2.81 -3.91
N ILE A 74 13.02 -3.91 -3.21
CA ILE A 74 12.89 -3.93 -1.73
C ILE A 74 13.83 -4.97 -1.09
N GLY A 75 14.27 -5.98 -1.86
CA GLY A 75 15.03 -7.11 -1.32
C GLY A 75 14.10 -8.12 -0.62
N PRO A 76 14.49 -8.77 0.48
CA PRO A 76 13.66 -9.78 1.13
C PRO A 76 12.32 -9.18 1.61
N GLY A 77 11.20 -9.74 1.15
CA GLY A 77 9.88 -9.19 1.43
C GLY A 77 8.75 -10.20 1.33
N ARG A 78 7.67 -9.97 2.10
CA ARG A 78 6.45 -10.78 2.08
C ARG A 78 5.19 -9.93 2.24
N PHE A 79 4.03 -10.57 2.10
CA PHE A 79 2.71 -9.99 2.32
C PHE A 79 2.06 -10.57 3.59
N PRO A 80 2.36 -10.03 4.80
CA PRO A 80 1.77 -10.52 6.04
C PRO A 80 0.31 -10.07 6.19
N VAL A 81 -0.61 -10.72 5.47
CA VAL A 81 -2.04 -10.34 5.39
C VAL A 81 -2.72 -10.30 6.76
N ASN A 82 -2.63 -11.38 7.55
CA ASN A 82 -3.29 -11.46 8.86
C ASN A 82 -2.82 -10.37 9.82
N THR A 83 -1.50 -10.17 9.92
CA THR A 83 -0.90 -9.12 10.74
C THR A 83 -1.34 -7.73 10.29
N SER A 84 -1.41 -7.48 8.97
CA SER A 84 -1.79 -6.19 8.43
C SER A 84 -3.25 -5.84 8.73
N LYS A 85 -4.15 -6.84 8.70
CA LYS A 85 -5.57 -6.66 9.09
C LYS A 85 -5.70 -6.24 10.56
N GLU A 86 -5.02 -6.94 11.47
CA GLU A 86 -5.09 -6.61 12.90
C GLU A 86 -4.46 -5.26 13.23
N ILE A 87 -3.33 -4.91 12.60
CA ILE A 87 -2.71 -3.59 12.79
C ILE A 87 -3.58 -2.47 12.22
N LYS A 88 -4.27 -2.69 11.09
CA LYS A 88 -5.21 -1.71 10.53
C LYS A 88 -6.34 -1.39 11.53
N LYS A 89 -6.97 -2.40 12.11
CA LYS A 89 -7.99 -2.22 13.17
C LYS A 89 -7.44 -1.43 14.37
N LEU A 90 -6.19 -1.69 14.74
CA LEU A 90 -5.55 -0.97 15.84
C LEU A 90 -5.30 0.50 15.49
N LEU A 91 -4.94 0.82 14.24
CA LEU A 91 -4.82 2.20 13.77
C LEU A 91 -6.16 2.95 13.75
N GLU A 92 -7.25 2.27 13.37
CA GLU A 92 -8.62 2.82 13.45
C GLU A 92 -8.98 3.15 14.92
N SER A 93 -8.55 2.30 15.86
CA SER A 93 -8.72 2.58 17.30
C SER A 93 -7.88 3.77 17.79
N VAL A 94 -6.65 3.93 17.28
CA VAL A 94 -5.81 5.11 17.58
C VAL A 94 -6.47 6.38 17.06
N GLU A 95 -7.03 6.35 15.85
CA GLU A 95 -7.73 7.48 15.24
C GLU A 95 -9.01 7.85 16.00
N ALA A 96 -9.80 6.86 16.42
CA ALA A 96 -10.97 7.08 17.27
C ALA A 96 -10.58 7.72 18.62
N ASN A 97 -9.50 7.25 19.24
CA ASN A 97 -8.97 7.84 20.48
C ASN A 97 -8.46 9.27 20.27
N ALA A 98 -7.83 9.54 19.12
CA ALA A 98 -7.37 10.88 18.76
C ALA A 98 -8.55 11.84 18.58
N GLN A 99 -9.60 11.40 17.88
CA GLN A 99 -10.82 12.16 17.68
C GLN A 99 -11.50 12.47 19.03
N PHE A 100 -11.57 11.50 19.93
CA PHE A 100 -12.12 11.69 21.27
C PHE A 100 -11.32 12.72 22.09
N GLN A 101 -10.00 12.80 21.89
CA GLN A 101 -9.13 13.79 22.53
C GLN A 101 -9.14 15.16 21.82
N GLY A 102 -9.84 15.30 20.70
CA GLY A 102 -9.89 16.54 19.92
C GLY A 102 -8.64 16.81 19.07
N LEU A 103 -7.81 15.79 18.82
CA LEU A 103 -6.63 15.90 17.97
C LEU A 103 -7.02 15.88 16.48
N SER A 104 -6.24 16.56 15.63
CA SER A 104 -6.45 16.49 14.18
C SER A 104 -6.08 15.11 13.63
N THR A 105 -7.08 14.34 13.18
CA THR A 105 -6.90 13.02 12.55
C THR A 105 -6.10 13.10 11.24
N ALA A 106 -6.14 14.24 10.54
CA ALA A 106 -5.43 14.45 9.28
C ALA A 106 -3.90 14.53 9.46
N ASN A 107 -3.43 15.05 10.60
CA ASN A 107 -2.01 15.33 10.86
C ASN A 107 -1.42 14.37 11.91
N LEU A 108 -1.99 13.17 12.03
CA LEU A 108 -1.61 12.21 13.05
C LEU A 108 -0.47 11.31 12.54
N VAL A 109 0.70 11.39 13.17
CA VAL A 109 1.91 10.65 12.78
C VAL A 109 2.21 9.55 13.79
N ILE A 110 2.42 8.33 13.29
CA ILE A 110 2.80 7.16 14.11
C ILE A 110 4.22 7.37 14.63
N THR A 111 4.35 7.70 15.90
CA THR A 111 5.64 7.96 16.55
C THR A 111 6.26 6.67 17.06
N SER A 112 5.46 5.85 17.75
CA SER A 112 5.90 4.58 18.32
C SER A 112 4.99 3.45 17.86
N ALA A 113 5.60 2.34 17.49
CA ALA A 113 4.93 1.10 17.12
C ALA A 113 5.79 -0.05 17.65
N VAL A 114 5.36 -0.65 18.75
CA VAL A 114 6.13 -1.63 19.52
C VAL A 114 5.37 -2.95 19.55
N VAL A 115 6.12 -4.04 19.47
CA VAL A 115 5.58 -5.40 19.49
C VAL A 115 6.25 -6.17 20.62
N GLN A 116 5.44 -6.81 21.44
CA GLN A 116 5.88 -7.68 22.52
C GLN A 116 5.30 -9.09 22.34
N LYS A 117 6.01 -10.08 22.87
CA LYS A 117 5.51 -11.45 22.90
C LYS A 117 4.39 -11.54 23.93
N ALA A 118 3.22 -12.04 23.53
CA ALA A 118 2.12 -12.27 24.45
C ALA A 118 2.20 -13.68 25.06
N PRO A 119 1.49 -13.96 26.16
CA PRO A 119 1.26 -15.32 26.63
C PRO A 119 0.69 -16.19 25.51
N VAL A 120 1.30 -17.36 25.31
CA VAL A 120 0.93 -18.29 24.25
C VAL A 120 0.35 -19.56 24.84
N THR A 121 -0.74 -20.03 24.25
CA THR A 121 -1.37 -21.31 24.58
C THR A 121 -0.85 -22.41 23.66
N TRP A 122 -0.88 -23.65 24.13
CA TRP A 122 -0.62 -24.81 23.29
C TRP A 122 -1.82 -25.07 22.37
N HIS A 123 -1.57 -25.59 21.17
CA HIS A 123 -2.64 -26.11 20.33
C HIS A 123 -3.30 -27.32 21.00
N TYR A 124 -4.58 -27.55 20.73
CA TYR A 124 -5.30 -28.73 21.23
C TYR A 124 -5.25 -29.90 20.24
N GLY A 125 -5.67 -31.08 20.70
CA GLY A 125 -5.78 -32.29 19.86
C GLY A 125 -4.43 -32.80 19.31
N ARG A 126 -4.43 -33.23 18.05
CA ARG A 126 -3.25 -33.85 17.40
C ARG A 126 -2.03 -32.92 17.36
N GLN A 127 -2.22 -31.60 17.37
CA GLN A 127 -1.16 -30.60 17.25
C GLN A 127 -0.57 -30.11 18.59
N ARG A 128 -0.83 -30.82 19.70
CA ARG A 128 -0.46 -30.43 21.08
C ARG A 128 0.98 -30.01 21.35
N ARG A 129 1.94 -30.39 20.50
CA ARG A 129 3.36 -30.01 20.63
C ARG A 129 3.72 -28.65 20.01
N ARG A 130 2.74 -27.92 19.46
CA ARG A 130 2.94 -26.59 18.88
C ARG A 130 2.30 -25.53 19.78
N LYS A 131 2.97 -24.36 19.89
CA LYS A 131 2.43 -23.18 20.56
C LYS A 131 1.75 -22.27 19.53
N MET A 132 0.59 -21.74 19.91
CA MET A 132 -0.08 -20.69 19.13
C MET A 132 0.78 -19.44 19.07
N LYS A 133 0.60 -18.64 18.01
CA LYS A 133 1.29 -17.36 17.85
C LYS A 133 0.39 -16.26 18.37
N ARG A 134 0.85 -15.55 19.41
CA ARG A 134 0.19 -14.36 19.92
C ARG A 134 1.20 -13.24 20.16
N ALA A 135 0.80 -12.00 19.90
CA ALA A 135 1.63 -10.82 20.13
C ALA A 135 0.79 -9.69 20.73
N THR A 136 1.40 -8.88 21.57
CA THR A 136 0.84 -7.61 22.02
C THR A 136 1.45 -6.51 21.17
N ILE A 137 0.62 -5.62 20.63
CA ILE A 137 1.06 -4.51 19.78
C ILE A 137 0.60 -3.21 20.41
N GLU A 138 1.55 -2.30 20.59
CA GLU A 138 1.34 -0.95 21.11
C GLU A 138 1.60 0.04 19.99
N ILE A 139 0.65 0.96 19.75
CA ILE A 139 0.81 2.05 18.79
C ILE A 139 0.51 3.37 19.49
N ILE A 140 1.41 4.32 19.29
CA ILE A 140 1.27 5.71 19.74
C ILE A 140 1.46 6.61 18.54
N ALA A 141 0.49 7.49 18.33
CA ALA A 141 0.55 8.51 17.32
C ALA A 141 0.51 9.89 17.97
N LYS A 142 1.25 10.82 17.39
CA LYS A 142 1.37 12.20 17.85
C LYS A 142 0.86 13.12 16.75
N GLU A 143 0.14 14.16 17.12
CA GLU A 143 -0.20 15.22 16.20
C GLU A 143 1.08 15.95 15.78
N SER A 144 1.38 15.97 14.49
CA SER A 144 2.47 16.79 13.98
C SER A 144 2.01 18.24 13.96
N LYS A 145 2.74 19.14 14.64
CA LYS A 145 2.64 20.57 14.34
C LYS A 145 2.99 20.71 12.86
N ALA A 146 2.05 21.21 12.06
CA ALA A 146 2.29 21.46 10.66
C ALA A 146 3.35 22.56 10.54
N GLU A 147 4.63 22.18 10.51
CA GLU A 147 5.64 23.04 9.93
C GLU A 147 5.26 23.17 8.46
N GLN A 148 4.80 24.36 8.08
CA GLN A 148 4.57 24.72 6.70
C GLN A 148 5.87 24.49 5.94
N LYS A 149 5.98 23.35 5.24
CA LYS A 149 7.05 23.16 4.26
C LYS A 149 6.87 24.23 3.19
N LYS A 150 7.65 25.31 3.27
CA LYS A 150 7.84 26.24 2.16
C LYS A 150 8.11 25.39 0.92
N GLY A 151 7.24 25.55 -0.07
CA GLY A 151 7.16 24.65 -1.22
C GLY A 151 8.52 24.45 -1.89
N LYS A 152 8.89 23.19 -2.09
CA LYS A 152 9.98 22.85 -3.00
C LYS A 152 9.45 23.10 -4.42
N LYS A 153 9.63 24.33 -4.92
CA LYS A 153 9.55 24.63 -6.36
C LYS A 153 10.70 23.89 -7.03
N GLY A 154 10.39 23.09 -8.04
CA GLY A 154 11.39 22.50 -8.94
C GLY A 154 10.93 21.20 -9.55
N GLY A 155 10.31 21.26 -10.74
CA GLY A 155 10.00 20.05 -11.51
C GLY A 155 9.07 20.23 -12.72
N LYS A 156 9.53 21.00 -13.71
CA LYS A 156 9.13 21.02 -15.14
C LYS A 156 7.64 21.23 -15.50
N GLN A 157 7.35 22.46 -15.90
CA GLN A 157 6.29 22.80 -16.86
C GLN A 157 6.47 21.96 -18.13
N LYS A 158 5.48 21.12 -18.47
CA LYS A 158 5.28 20.67 -19.85
C LYS A 158 4.79 21.89 -20.64
N LYS A 159 5.62 22.41 -21.54
CA LYS A 159 5.19 23.38 -22.54
C LYS A 159 4.15 22.71 -23.46
N ALA A 160 2.98 23.32 -23.55
CA ALA A 160 1.99 23.05 -24.59
C ALA A 160 2.56 23.49 -25.95
N ALA A 161 2.35 22.67 -26.98
CA ALA A 161 2.57 23.06 -28.37
C ALA A 161 1.34 23.86 -28.86
N PRO A 162 1.52 25.00 -29.56
CA PRO A 162 0.41 25.69 -30.20
C PRO A 162 0.27 25.27 -31.66
N GLU A 163 -0.97 25.02 -32.07
CA GLU A 163 -1.41 24.81 -33.45
C GLU A 163 -1.55 26.16 -34.20
N ALA A 164 -1.39 26.04 -35.53
CA ALA A 164 -1.85 26.93 -36.62
C ALA A 164 -1.04 28.19 -36.98
N LYS A 165 -0.40 28.15 -38.16
CA LYS A 165 -0.90 28.77 -39.41
C LYS A 165 0.13 28.62 -40.54
N GLU A 166 -0.23 27.91 -41.62
CA GLU A 166 -0.06 28.46 -42.99
C GLU A 166 -0.93 27.69 -43.98
N GLN A 167 -2.06 28.31 -44.34
CA GLN A 167 -2.80 28.03 -45.57
C GLN A 167 -2.38 29.11 -46.57
N LYS A 168 -1.94 28.72 -47.78
CA LYS A 168 -2.26 29.35 -49.09
C LYS A 168 -1.33 28.82 -50.19
N ALA A 169 -1.79 27.79 -50.89
CA ALA A 169 -1.55 27.61 -52.32
C ALA A 169 -2.81 26.97 -52.89
N ALA A 170 -3.62 27.79 -53.53
CA ALA A 170 -4.93 27.46 -54.07
C ALA A 170 -4.83 26.83 -55.46
N ASP A 171 -5.85 26.05 -55.80
CA ASP A 171 -6.46 25.92 -57.13
C ASP A 171 -5.60 25.50 -58.33
N THR A 172 -5.80 24.27 -58.81
CA THR A 172 -6.34 24.07 -60.17
C THR A 172 -7.12 22.75 -60.25
N ALA A 173 -8.25 22.80 -60.95
CA ALA A 173 -9.36 21.86 -60.97
C ALA A 173 -9.25 20.69 -61.98
N HIS A 174 -10.27 19.82 -61.93
CA HIS A 174 -10.68 18.72 -62.84
C HIS A 174 -9.96 17.35 -62.62
N HIS A 175 -10.62 16.19 -62.45
CA HIS A 175 -11.88 15.69 -63.03
C HIS A 175 -12.39 14.43 -62.27
N VAL A 176 -13.69 14.47 -61.89
CA VAL A 176 -14.74 13.40 -61.84
C VAL A 176 -14.65 12.17 -60.90
N HIS A 177 -15.65 12.12 -60.01
CA HIS A 177 -16.49 11.00 -59.52
C HIS A 177 -16.13 9.55 -59.92
N GLU A 178 -16.00 8.65 -58.93
CA GLU A 178 -17.00 7.60 -58.67
C GLU A 178 -16.74 6.83 -57.37
N HIS A 179 -17.77 6.13 -56.91
CA HIS A 179 -17.98 5.48 -55.63
C HIS A 179 -16.99 4.35 -55.27
N ALA A 180 -16.74 4.12 -53.97
CA ALA A 180 -17.25 2.95 -53.23
C ALA A 180 -16.38 2.53 -52.00
N SER A 181 -17.09 2.35 -50.88
CA SER A 181 -16.91 1.35 -49.80
C SER A 181 -15.52 0.82 -49.37
N SER A 182 -15.27 0.94 -48.07
CA SER A 182 -14.34 0.12 -47.26
C SER A 182 -14.48 -1.40 -47.47
N PRO A 183 -13.39 -2.20 -47.38
CA PRO A 183 -13.42 -3.39 -46.51
C PRO A 183 -12.04 -3.71 -45.88
N LYS A 184 -11.97 -3.71 -44.54
CA LYS A 184 -10.76 -4.10 -43.78
C LYS A 184 -10.90 -5.47 -43.09
N GLN A 185 -11.77 -6.35 -43.60
CA GLN A 185 -12.06 -7.66 -43.01
C GLN A 185 -11.64 -8.87 -43.86
N GLU A 186 -11.25 -8.71 -45.12
CA GLU A 186 -11.01 -9.84 -46.03
C GLU A 186 -9.59 -10.45 -45.94
N HIS A 187 -8.59 -9.71 -45.44
CA HIS A 187 -7.21 -10.20 -45.38
C HIS A 187 -6.93 -11.26 -44.32
N LYS A 188 -7.90 -11.59 -43.45
CA LYS A 188 -7.71 -12.56 -42.35
C LYS A 188 -8.31 -13.94 -42.61
N GLU A 189 -9.13 -14.07 -43.66
CA GLU A 189 -9.76 -15.36 -44.03
C GLU A 189 -8.98 -16.09 -45.13
N GLN A 190 -8.38 -15.37 -46.08
CA GLN A 190 -7.63 -15.98 -47.19
C GLN A 190 -6.32 -16.68 -46.73
N ASP A 191 -5.69 -16.22 -45.66
CA ASP A 191 -4.45 -16.81 -45.12
C ASP A 191 -4.70 -18.09 -44.30
N LYS A 192 -5.96 -18.35 -43.93
CA LYS A 192 -6.38 -19.58 -43.24
C LYS A 192 -6.77 -20.71 -44.20
N GLU A 193 -7.23 -20.35 -45.39
CA GLU A 193 -7.68 -21.31 -46.40
C GLU A 193 -6.48 -21.90 -47.17
N GLN A 194 -5.48 -21.06 -47.51
CA GLN A 194 -4.23 -21.51 -48.14
C GLN A 194 -3.37 -22.43 -47.25
N ARG A 195 -3.52 -22.35 -45.92
CA ARG A 195 -2.85 -23.27 -44.98
C ARG A 195 -3.52 -24.63 -44.87
N LYS A 196 -4.80 -24.75 -45.24
CA LYS A 196 -5.53 -26.03 -45.24
C LYS A 196 -5.30 -26.83 -46.52
N GLU A 197 -5.10 -26.17 -47.66
CA GLU A 197 -4.76 -26.83 -48.93
C GLU A 197 -3.30 -27.33 -49.00
N ALA A 198 -2.36 -26.73 -48.26
CA ALA A 198 -0.97 -27.16 -48.23
C ALA A 198 -0.69 -28.39 -47.34
N GLN A 199 -1.72 -28.96 -46.68
CA GLN A 199 -1.59 -30.12 -45.79
C GLN A 199 -2.52 -31.29 -46.16
N SER A 200 -3.05 -31.30 -47.39
CA SER A 200 -3.77 -32.46 -47.96
C SER A 200 -3.05 -33.03 -49.18
#